data_AF-A0AAE3XGQ4-F1
#
_entry.id   AF-A0AAE3XGQ4-F1
#
_cell.length_a   1.000
_cell.length_b   1.000
_cell.length_c   1.000
_cell.angle_alpha   90.00
_cell.angle_beta   90.00
_cell.angle_gamma   90.00
#
_symmetry.space_group_name_H-M   'P 1'
#
loop_
_entity.id
_entity.type
_entity.pdbx_description
1 polymer ?
#
loop_
_entity_poly.entity_id
_entity_poly.type
_entity_poly.pdbx_seq_one_letter_code
_entity_poly.pdbx_strand_id
1 'polypeptide(L)'
;MDVRHLTPVEIADLLDAAYRADQGEDVDGPDPLTWGSLAAYLSGDEEMRQDAWIAWRYELITQERRVDEAADWLDVMLPCADD
;
A
#
# COMPACT_ATOMS: atom_id res chain seq x y z
N MET A 1 10.74 -8.98 8.07
CA MET A 1 9.36 -9.50 8.10
C MET A 1 9.07 -10.05 6.71
N ASP A 2 8.43 -11.20 6.57
CA ASP A 2 8.12 -11.76 5.26
C ASP A 2 6.76 -11.24 4.79
N VAL A 3 6.73 -10.49 3.69
CA VAL A 3 5.51 -9.83 3.19
C VAL A 3 4.42 -10.81 2.76
N ARG A 4 4.80 -12.06 2.47
CA ARG A 4 3.87 -13.12 2.06
C ARG A 4 3.03 -13.68 3.21
N HIS A 5 3.40 -13.37 4.44
CA HIS A 5 2.62 -13.75 5.62
C HIS A 5 1.73 -12.61 6.15
N LEU A 6 1.79 -11.44 5.51
CA LEU A 6 0.96 -10.32 5.90
C LEU A 6 -0.48 -10.54 5.44
N THR A 7 -1.41 -10.08 6.26
CA THR A 7 -2.82 -10.05 5.87
C THR A 7 -3.08 -8.80 5.02
N PRO A 8 -4.20 -8.75 4.27
CA PRO A 8 -4.57 -7.55 3.53
C PRO A 8 -4.62 -6.27 4.37
N VAL A 9 -5.03 -6.39 5.64
CA VAL A 9 -5.08 -5.27 6.59
C VAL A 9 -3.68 -4.81 6.99
N GLU A 10 -2.76 -5.74 7.24
CA GLU A 10 -1.37 -5.40 7.57
C GLU A 10 -0.67 -4.74 6.36
N ILE A 11 -0.99 -5.19 5.14
CA ILE A 11 -0.50 -4.54 3.92
C ILE A 11 -1.11 -3.14 3.80
N ALA A 12 -2.40 -2.97 4.05
CA ALA A 12 -3.06 -1.67 4.03
C ALA A 12 -2.41 -0.68 5.00
N ASP A 13 -2.04 -1.11 6.21
CA ASP A 13 -1.33 -0.28 7.20
C ASP A 13 0.05 0.15 6.68
N LEU A 14 0.80 -0.76 6.04
CA LEU A 14 2.09 -0.43 5.42
C LEU A 14 1.93 0.54 4.24
N LEU A 15 0.87 0.40 3.44
CA LEU A 15 0.54 1.32 2.35
C LEU A 15 0.17 2.69 2.91
N ASP A 16 -0.62 2.76 3.98
CA ASP A 16 -0.98 4.01 4.65
C ASP A 16 0.26 4.71 5.21
N ALA A 17 1.11 3.99 5.95
CA ALA A 17 2.34 4.55 6.50
C ALA A 17 3.28 5.08 5.41
N ALA A 18 3.44 4.33 4.31
CA ALA A 18 4.22 4.77 3.15
C ALA A 18 3.64 6.01 2.48
N TYR A 19 2.31 6.03 2.26
CA TYR A 19 1.62 7.16 1.67
C TYR A 19 1.76 8.42 2.53
N ARG A 20 1.56 8.28 3.84
CA ARG A 20 1.66 9.39 4.79
C ARG A 20 3.09 9.92 4.91
N ALA A 21 4.09 9.03 4.92
CA ALA A 21 5.50 9.42 4.86
C ALA A 21 5.80 10.21 3.57
N ASP A 22 5.25 9.79 2.42
CA ASP A 22 5.40 10.48 1.13
C ASP A 22 4.73 11.87 1.13
N GLN A 23 3.58 12.00 1.80
CA GLN A 23 2.92 13.29 2.03
C GLN A 23 3.67 14.20 3.03
N GLY A 24 4.78 13.75 3.59
CA GLY A 24 5.59 14.50 4.56
C GLY A 24 5.02 14.51 5.97
N GLU A 25 4.15 13.55 6.32
CA GLU A 25 3.74 13.36 7.71
C GLU A 25 4.86 12.72 8.54
N ASP A 26 4.87 13.00 9.84
CA ASP A 26 5.81 12.43 10.81
C ASP A 26 5.38 10.99 11.18
N VAL A 27 5.49 10.09 10.20
CA VAL A 27 5.25 8.66 10.37
C VAL A 27 6.43 7.86 9.87
N ASP A 28 6.77 6.80 10.60
CA ASP A 28 7.76 5.82 10.15
C ASP A 28 7.13 4.94 9.07
N GLY A 29 7.38 5.30 7.81
CA GLY A 29 7.04 4.46 6.66
C GLY A 29 7.85 3.16 6.65
N PRO A 30 7.43 2.14 5.87
CA PRO A 30 8.18 0.91 5.72
C PRO A 30 9.58 1.15 5.17
N ASP A 31 10.56 0.43 5.70
CA ASP A 31 11.93 0.43 5.16
C ASP A 31 11.94 0.11 3.66
N PRO A 32 12.90 0.63 2.88
CA PRO A 32 12.97 0.40 1.43
C PRO A 32 13.07 -1.09 1.04
N LEU A 33 13.65 -1.93 1.90
CA LEU A 33 13.69 -3.38 1.69
C LEU A 33 12.30 -4.03 1.85
N THR A 34 11.54 -3.59 2.85
CA THR A 34 10.16 -4.02 3.09
C THR A 34 9.27 -3.53 1.95
N TRP A 35 9.43 -2.27 1.54
CA TRP A 35 8.70 -1.69 0.40
C TRP A 35 8.99 -2.44 -0.91
N GLY A 36 10.26 -2.72 -1.24
CA GLY A 36 10.61 -3.46 -2.44
C GLY A 36 10.07 -4.89 -2.45
N SER A 37 10.02 -5.54 -1.28
CA SER A 37 9.44 -6.88 -1.13
C SER A 37 7.92 -6.83 -1.31
N LEU A 38 7.27 -5.82 -0.72
CA LEU A 38 5.83 -5.60 -0.84
C LEU A 38 5.44 -5.33 -2.29
N ALA A 39 6.21 -4.49 -2.98
CA ALA A 39 5.99 -4.20 -4.39
C ALA A 39 6.09 -5.45 -5.25
N ALA A 40 7.16 -6.22 -5.10
CA ALA A 40 7.33 -7.48 -5.82
C ALA A 40 6.20 -8.49 -5.52
N TYR A 41 5.69 -8.51 -4.29
CA TYR A 41 4.59 -9.39 -3.90
C TYR A 41 3.26 -8.95 -4.53
N LEU A 42 2.90 -7.67 -4.41
CA LEU A 42 1.64 -7.13 -4.93
C LEU A 42 1.61 -7.03 -6.45
N SER A 43 2.75 -6.90 -7.11
CA SER A 43 2.83 -7.00 -8.58
C SER A 43 2.62 -8.44 -9.08
N GLY A 44 2.89 -9.47 -8.25
CA GLY A 44 2.68 -10.87 -8.58
C GLY A 44 1.34 -11.44 -8.12
N ASP A 45 0.65 -10.75 -7.21
CA ASP A 45 -0.58 -11.23 -6.56
C ASP A 45 -1.65 -10.12 -6.60
N GLU A 46 -2.35 -10.05 -7.74
CA GLU A 46 -3.36 -9.01 -7.99
C GLU A 46 -4.56 -9.12 -7.04
N GLU A 47 -4.93 -10.34 -6.62
CA GLU A 47 -5.98 -10.56 -5.62
C GLU A 47 -5.58 -9.93 -4.28
N MET A 48 -4.37 -10.22 -3.80
CA MET A 48 -3.85 -9.61 -2.59
C MET A 48 -3.76 -8.08 -2.69
N ARG A 49 -3.37 -7.55 -3.86
CA ARG A 49 -3.36 -6.10 -4.13
C ARG A 49 -4.76 -5.49 -4.05
N GLN A 50 -5.76 -6.14 -4.62
CA GLN A 50 -7.16 -5.69 -4.56
C GLN A 50 -7.68 -5.73 -3.12
N ASP A 51 -7.45 -6.82 -2.38
CA ASP A 51 -7.89 -6.97 -0.99
C ASP A 51 -7.24 -5.93 -0.07
N ALA A 52 -5.94 -5.70 -0.22
CA ALA A 52 -5.23 -4.66 0.53
C ALA A 52 -5.74 -3.25 0.18
N TRP A 53 -6.00 -2.98 -1.10
CA TRP A 53 -6.61 -1.71 -1.53
C TRP A 53 -8.01 -1.52 -0.94
N ILE A 54 -8.85 -2.56 -0.90
CA ILE A 54 -10.19 -2.48 -0.31
C ILE A 54 -10.11 -2.14 1.18
N ALA A 55 -9.21 -2.81 1.92
CA ALA A 55 -8.98 -2.54 3.33
C ALA A 55 -8.51 -1.10 3.55
N TRP A 56 -7.49 -0.65 2.81
CA TRP A 56 -6.95 0.70 2.94
C TRP A 56 -7.96 1.78 2.54
N ARG A 57 -8.67 1.58 1.43
CA ARG A 57 -9.72 2.49 0.95
C ARG A 57 -10.80 2.71 2.01
N TYR A 58 -11.20 1.66 2.73
CA TYR A 58 -12.18 1.80 3.81
C TYR A 58 -11.66 2.76 4.89
N GLU A 59 -10.39 2.63 5.29
CA GLU A 59 -9.77 3.52 6.28
C GLU A 59 -9.65 4.95 5.77
N LEU A 60 -9.25 5.16 4.53
CA LEU A 60 -9.18 6.49 3.92
C LEU A 60 -10.56 7.18 3.93
N ILE A 61 -11.63 6.45 3.63
CA ILE A 61 -13.01 6.98 3.68
C ILE A 61 -13.39 7.32 5.12
N THR A 62 -13.10 6.43 6.07
CA THR A 62 -13.38 6.66 7.51
C THR A 62 -12.63 7.89 8.05
N GLN A 63 -11.44 8.16 7.54
CA GLN A 63 -10.61 9.31 7.90
C GLN A 63 -10.91 10.57 7.06
N GLU A 64 -11.92 10.53 6.18
CA GLU A 64 -12.28 11.63 5.26
C GLU A 64 -11.11 12.07 4.34
N ARG A 65 -10.20 11.13 4.01
CA ARG A 65 -9.04 11.35 3.15
C ARG A 65 -9.39 11.12 1.67
N ARG A 66 -8.52 11.65 0.79
CA ARG A 66 -8.70 11.56 -0.67
C ARG A 66 -8.34 10.18 -1.20
N VAL A 67 -9.36 9.35 -1.40
CA VAL A 67 -9.21 8.02 -1.99
C VAL A 67 -8.62 8.07 -3.40
N ASP A 68 -9.05 9.02 -4.23
CA ASP A 68 -8.58 9.13 -5.62
C ASP A 68 -7.08 9.46 -5.70
N GLU A 69 -6.58 10.29 -4.79
CA GLU A 69 -5.16 10.67 -4.70
C GLU A 69 -4.30 9.49 -4.23
N ALA A 70 -4.79 8.73 -3.24
CA ALA A 70 -4.15 7.50 -2.77
C ALA A 70 -4.14 6.40 -3.84
N ALA A 71 -5.20 6.30 -4.65
CA ALA A 71 -5.27 5.34 -5.76
C ALA A 71 -4.25 5.66 -6.85
N ASP A 72 -4.12 6.94 -7.22
CA ASP A 72 -3.14 7.42 -8.20
C ASP A 72 -1.71 7.19 -7.69
N TRP A 73 -1.45 7.52 -6.43
CA TRP A 73 -0.16 7.25 -5.78
C TRP A 73 0.18 5.76 -5.77
N LEU A 74 -0.79 4.88 -5.47
CA LEU A 74 -0.59 3.43 -5.46
C LEU A 74 -0.22 2.91 -6.84
N ASP A 75 -0.82 3.44 -7.91
CA ASP A 75 -0.51 3.05 -9.28
C ASP A 75 0.92 3.45 -9.68
N VAL A 76 1.35 4.65 -9.28
CA VAL A 76 2.71 5.16 -9.52
C VAL A 76 3.76 4.36 -8.75
N MET A 77 3.48 4.05 -7.48
CA MET A 77 4.45 3.44 -6.57
C MET A 77 4.50 1.92 -6.68
N LEU A 78 3.39 1.29 -7.07
CA LEU A 78 3.24 -0.14 -7.31
C LEU A 78 2.68 -0.36 -8.72
N PRO A 79 3.47 -0.08 -9.77
CA PRO A 79 3.01 -0.35 -11.12
C PRO A 79 2.67 -1.83 -11.22
N CYS A 80 1.54 -2.12 -11.89
CA CYS A 80 1.29 -3.49 -12.30
C CYS A 80 2.49 -3.95 -13.15
N ALA A 81 2.99 -5.16 -12.93
CA ALA A 81 4.05 -5.68 -13.77
C ALA A 81 3.49 -5.77 -15.19
N ASP A 82 4.02 -4.93 -16.09
CA ASP A 82 3.76 -4.98 -17.53
C ASP A 82 4.19 -6.38 -18.01
N ASP A 83 3.25 -7.15 -18.58
CA ASP A 83 3.48 -8.47 -19.20
C ASP A 83 4.53 -8.40 -20.33
#